data_AF-A0A0E0FN87-F1
#
_entry.id   AF-A0A0E0FN87-F1
#
_cell.length_a   1.000
_cell.length_b   1.000
_cell.length_c   1.000
_cell.angle_alpha   90.00
_cell.angle_beta   90.00
_cell.angle_gamma   90.00
#
_symmetry.space_group_name_H-M   'P 1'
#
loop_
_entity.id
_entity.type
_entity.pdbx_description
1 polymer ?
#
loop_
_entity_poly.entity_id
_entity_poly.type
_entity_poly.pdbx_seq_one_letter_code
_entity_poly.pdbx_strand_id
1 'polypeptide(L)'
;MAVASLEASVEATLDAISGDQWRARLQPFTIFRVPAYVRDGNRTAYEPRLVSIGPYHHGGAALRAMEDHKWRYLHDLLSRRAGDGAAAVVTASALVAEMRTLEPRARACYSERPVGMDSSDDFVRMLLLDGFFILEFFFKWHTKEADSLCDVGWGLTLVAADLLLMENQIPFFVLERLYEAVAGMQPDKESLFNLLIEYISDEEPIRRPSGDWDVHHLLHLYYECFVPKRPRPRLPESARKAPAAPTRTILRASELREAGVTLVRRSAARDREIDDMKRPLLVNLMAFEQTQAGEEPRLLTSYVALMGQLIVTARDVELLRRRGVLESLLADDEEAARFFSRLDEGAAMDFSRQAFAGLYEDVRGYCGSWWHRNRAALRRDYFGSPWSAISVVVAAIVVFLAATQTYFTVFPAK
;
A
#
# COMPACT_ATOMS: atom_id res chain seq x y z
N MET A 1 -18.29 15.35 -48.43
CA MET A 1 -17.82 14.31 -47.50
C MET A 1 -19.05 13.58 -47.01
N ALA A 2 -19.22 12.30 -47.40
CA ALA A 2 -20.33 11.50 -46.89
C ALA A 2 -20.10 11.29 -45.38
N VAL A 3 -21.08 11.68 -44.56
CA VAL A 3 -21.06 11.38 -43.13
C VAL A 3 -21.14 9.86 -43.02
N ALA A 4 -20.07 9.23 -42.53
CA ALA A 4 -20.09 7.79 -42.25
C ALA A 4 -21.26 7.51 -41.30
N SER A 5 -22.03 6.46 -41.57
CA SER A 5 -23.12 6.09 -40.68
C SER A 5 -22.57 5.71 -39.31
N LEU A 6 -23.39 5.82 -38.27
CA LEU A 6 -22.98 5.45 -36.91
C LEU A 6 -22.50 3.99 -36.87
N GLU A 7 -23.16 3.11 -37.63
CA GLU A 7 -22.79 1.69 -37.78
C GLU A 7 -21.39 1.54 -38.38
N ALA A 8 -21.11 2.20 -39.51
CA ALA A 8 -19.79 2.14 -40.15
C ALA A 8 -18.69 2.73 -39.25
N SER A 9 -19.00 3.77 -38.48
CA SER A 9 -18.08 4.34 -37.49
C SER A 9 -17.81 3.37 -36.33
N VAL A 10 -18.82 2.66 -35.86
CA VAL A 10 -18.69 1.67 -34.79
C VAL A 10 -17.90 0.46 -35.29
N GLU A 11 -18.20 -0.07 -36.47
CA GLU A 11 -17.48 -1.20 -37.08
C GLU A 11 -16.00 -0.86 -37.30
N ALA A 12 -15.70 0.30 -37.89
CA ALA A 12 -14.32 0.75 -38.06
C ALA A 12 -13.58 0.88 -36.72
N THR A 13 -14.27 1.29 -35.65
CA THR A 13 -13.69 1.36 -34.29
C THR A 13 -13.42 -0.04 -33.73
N LEU A 14 -14.33 -0.99 -33.91
CA LEU A 14 -14.17 -2.37 -33.44
C LEU A 14 -13.05 -3.12 -34.17
N ASP A 15 -12.91 -2.88 -35.48
CA ASP A 15 -11.83 -3.43 -36.29
C ASP A 15 -10.47 -2.83 -35.87
N ALA A 16 -10.42 -1.52 -35.63
CA ALA A 16 -9.23 -0.86 -35.12
C ALA A 16 -8.81 -1.42 -33.75
N ILE A 17 -9.76 -1.72 -32.85
CA ILE A 17 -9.47 -2.35 -31.54
C ILE A 17 -8.88 -3.75 -31.71
N SER A 18 -9.33 -4.50 -32.72
CA SER A 18 -8.86 -5.87 -32.97
C SER A 18 -7.41 -5.91 -33.48
N GLY A 19 -6.92 -4.83 -34.11
CA GLY A 19 -5.53 -4.65 -34.55
C GLY A 19 -4.67 -3.80 -33.60
N ASP A 20 -5.21 -3.33 -32.47
CA ASP A 20 -4.53 -2.40 -31.57
C ASP A 20 -3.47 -3.13 -30.73
N GLN A 21 -2.22 -2.69 -30.86
CA GLN A 21 -1.08 -3.24 -30.10
C GLN A 21 -1.22 -3.00 -28.59
N TRP A 22 -1.99 -1.99 -28.16
CA TRP A 22 -2.26 -1.72 -26.75
C TRP A 22 -3.33 -2.64 -26.16
N ARG A 23 -4.09 -3.35 -27.00
CA ARG A 23 -5.23 -4.19 -26.57
C ARG A 23 -5.15 -5.62 -27.11
N ALA A 24 -3.92 -6.13 -27.26
CA ALA A 24 -3.71 -7.53 -27.62
C ALA A 24 -4.43 -8.44 -26.61
N ARG A 25 -5.42 -9.20 -27.09
CA ARG A 25 -6.37 -10.03 -26.30
C ARG A 25 -5.75 -11.07 -25.34
N LEU A 26 -4.43 -11.21 -25.32
CA LEU A 26 -3.73 -12.34 -24.69
C LEU A 26 -3.08 -12.00 -23.33
N GLN A 27 -2.91 -10.72 -22.97
CA GLN A 27 -2.27 -10.31 -21.71
C GLN A 27 -3.14 -9.30 -20.95
N PRO A 28 -3.42 -9.51 -19.65
CA PRO A 28 -4.07 -8.50 -18.82
C PRO A 28 -3.10 -7.32 -18.58
N PHE A 29 -3.62 -6.10 -18.62
CA PHE A 29 -2.86 -4.92 -18.19
C PHE A 29 -2.61 -4.98 -16.67
N THR A 30 -1.44 -4.50 -16.26
CA THR A 30 -0.97 -4.56 -14.87
C THR A 30 -0.62 -3.19 -14.30
N ILE A 31 -0.43 -2.18 -15.15
CA ILE A 31 -0.12 -0.79 -14.79
C ILE A 31 -1.35 0.08 -15.07
N PHE A 32 -2.05 0.41 -13.99
CA PHE A 32 -3.32 1.11 -14.05
C PHE A 32 -3.15 2.61 -13.89
N ARG A 33 -4.03 3.37 -14.53
CA ARG A 33 -4.22 4.78 -14.24
C ARG A 33 -5.28 4.96 -13.15
N VAL A 34 -4.99 5.76 -12.13
CA VAL A 34 -5.94 6.04 -11.06
C VAL A 34 -7.07 6.90 -11.62
N PRO A 35 -8.35 6.52 -11.43
CA PRO A 35 -9.49 7.29 -11.91
C PRO A 35 -9.46 8.74 -11.43
N ALA A 36 -9.86 9.67 -12.31
CA ALA A 36 -9.77 11.10 -12.05
C ALA A 36 -10.42 11.54 -10.72
N TYR A 37 -11.58 10.97 -10.37
CA TYR A 37 -12.28 11.32 -9.13
C TYR A 37 -11.51 10.92 -7.86
N VAL A 38 -10.74 9.82 -7.91
CA VAL A 38 -9.87 9.39 -6.81
C VAL A 38 -8.67 10.32 -6.70
N ARG A 39 -8.10 10.68 -7.86
CA ARG A 39 -6.96 11.59 -7.94
C ARG A 39 -7.28 13.00 -7.45
N ASP A 40 -8.46 13.53 -7.78
CA ASP A 40 -8.86 14.89 -7.40
C ASP A 40 -8.96 15.07 -5.88
N GLY A 41 -9.24 14.01 -5.13
CA GLY A 41 -9.21 14.05 -3.66
C GLY A 41 -7.80 14.20 -3.06
N ASN A 42 -6.74 13.80 -3.79
CA ASN A 42 -5.35 13.85 -3.32
C ASN A 42 -4.31 13.81 -4.47
N ARG A 43 -4.30 14.84 -5.34
CA ARG A 43 -3.48 14.82 -6.58
C ARG A 43 -2.00 14.61 -6.32
N THR A 44 -1.46 15.28 -5.31
CA THR A 44 -0.04 15.24 -4.93
C THR A 44 0.44 13.87 -4.47
N ALA A 45 -0.49 12.93 -4.20
CA ALA A 45 -0.13 11.57 -3.81
C ALA A 45 0.08 10.63 -4.99
N TYR A 46 -0.32 11.01 -6.21
CA TYR A 46 -0.21 10.16 -7.41
C TYR A 46 0.73 10.74 -8.48
N GLU A 47 1.12 12.00 -8.37
CA GLU A 47 1.99 12.67 -9.34
C GLU A 47 3.46 12.64 -8.88
N PRO A 48 4.40 12.25 -9.77
CA PRO A 48 5.82 12.27 -9.46
C PRO A 48 6.33 13.69 -9.24
N ARG A 49 7.28 13.84 -8.32
CA ARG A 49 7.80 15.14 -7.88
C ARG A 49 9.17 15.46 -8.47
N LEU A 50 9.94 14.45 -8.84
CA LEU A 50 11.32 14.55 -9.26
C LEU A 50 11.61 13.73 -10.52
N VAL A 51 11.11 12.50 -10.61
CA VAL A 51 11.37 11.59 -11.74
C VAL A 51 10.09 10.97 -12.30
N SER A 52 9.83 11.20 -13.58
CA SER A 52 8.87 10.40 -14.34
C SER A 52 9.46 9.05 -14.71
N ILE A 53 8.69 7.99 -14.57
CA ILE A 53 9.00 6.63 -15.01
C ILE A 53 7.77 6.09 -15.73
N GLY A 54 7.96 5.62 -16.95
CA GLY A 54 6.87 5.20 -17.79
C GLY A 54 6.15 6.37 -18.47
N PRO A 55 5.09 6.06 -19.22
CA PRO A 55 4.53 6.98 -20.19
C PRO A 55 3.48 7.95 -19.64
N TYR A 56 2.87 7.71 -18.46
CA TYR A 56 1.75 8.53 -17.98
C TYR A 56 2.15 9.94 -17.53
N HIS A 57 3.37 10.12 -17.02
CA HIS A 57 3.91 11.41 -16.56
C HIS A 57 5.11 11.90 -17.40
N HIS A 58 5.42 11.21 -18.49
CA HIS A 58 6.57 11.53 -19.33
C HIS A 58 6.46 12.94 -19.93
N GLY A 59 7.59 13.65 -20.01
CA GLY A 59 7.67 14.97 -20.62
C GLY A 59 7.09 16.10 -19.76
N GLY A 60 6.76 15.85 -18.49
CA GLY A 60 6.34 16.89 -17.55
C GLY A 60 7.42 17.97 -17.38
N ALA A 61 7.04 19.24 -17.52
CA ALA A 61 8.00 20.36 -17.48
C ALA A 61 8.79 20.43 -16.17
N ALA A 62 8.15 20.07 -15.04
CA ALA A 62 8.79 20.03 -13.72
C ALA A 62 9.81 18.89 -13.56
N LEU A 63 9.78 17.87 -14.43
CA LEU A 63 10.58 16.64 -14.33
C LEU A 63 11.76 16.63 -15.30
N ARG A 64 11.92 17.68 -16.12
CA ARG A 64 12.90 17.76 -17.21
C ARG A 64 14.34 17.58 -16.75
N ALA A 65 14.69 18.11 -15.58
CA ALA A 65 16.05 17.97 -15.04
C ALA A 65 16.43 16.49 -14.87
N MET A 66 15.47 15.64 -14.52
CA MET A 66 15.72 14.22 -14.41
C MET A 66 15.77 13.52 -15.76
N GLU A 67 14.96 13.93 -16.74
CA GLU A 67 15.08 13.40 -18.12
C GLU A 67 16.48 13.59 -18.69
N ASP A 68 17.12 14.74 -18.43
CA ASP A 68 18.53 14.98 -18.81
C ASP A 68 19.49 14.08 -18.03
N HIS A 69 19.19 13.78 -16.77
CA HIS A 69 20.01 12.90 -15.92
C HIS A 69 19.94 11.44 -16.34
N LYS A 70 18.78 10.95 -16.83
CA LYS A 70 18.66 9.58 -17.38
C LYS A 70 19.63 9.34 -18.54
N TRP A 71 19.84 10.35 -19.39
CA TRP A 71 20.84 10.28 -20.45
C TRP A 71 22.27 10.20 -19.92
N ARG A 72 22.59 10.93 -18.84
CA ARG A 72 23.90 10.86 -18.18
C ARG A 72 24.14 9.46 -17.63
N TYR A 73 23.15 8.87 -16.96
CA TYR A 73 23.24 7.49 -16.45
C TYR A 73 23.52 6.49 -17.56
N LEU A 74 22.78 6.56 -18.67
CA LEU A 74 23.03 5.68 -19.81
C LEU A 74 24.44 5.87 -20.37
N HIS A 75 24.88 7.12 -20.53
CA HIS A 75 26.22 7.44 -21.03
C HIS A 75 27.33 6.90 -20.11
N ASP A 76 27.20 7.12 -18.80
CA ASP A 76 28.20 6.73 -17.80
C ASP A 76 28.31 5.21 -17.68
N LEU A 77 27.18 4.50 -17.74
CA LEU A 77 27.15 3.04 -17.75
C LEU A 77 27.84 2.48 -19.00
N LEU A 78 27.52 2.99 -20.19
CA LEU A 78 28.13 2.55 -21.45
C LEU A 78 29.64 2.85 -21.48
N SER A 79 30.04 3.99 -20.92
CA SER A 79 31.45 4.40 -20.83
C SER A 79 32.25 3.49 -19.91
N ARG A 80 31.72 3.12 -18.74
CA ARG A 80 32.36 2.17 -17.81
C ARG A 80 32.57 0.80 -18.46
N ARG A 81 31.56 0.30 -19.18
CA ARG A 81 31.61 -1.02 -19.84
C ARG A 81 32.54 -1.05 -21.05
N ALA A 82 32.69 0.05 -21.78
CA ALA A 82 33.65 0.14 -22.87
C ALA A 82 35.12 0.01 -22.39
N GLY A 83 35.41 0.42 -21.15
CA GLY A 83 36.74 0.32 -20.53
C GLY A 83 37.08 -1.06 -19.96
N ASP A 84 36.08 -1.94 -19.77
CA ASP A 84 36.21 -3.15 -18.95
C ASP A 84 36.88 -4.36 -19.66
N GLY A 85 37.23 -4.23 -20.96
CA GLY A 85 38.12 -5.13 -21.72
C GLY A 85 37.74 -6.61 -21.87
N ALA A 86 36.84 -7.14 -21.05
CA ALA A 86 36.54 -8.56 -20.87
C ALA A 86 35.04 -8.91 -21.03
N ALA A 87 34.14 -7.92 -21.04
CA ALA A 87 32.73 -8.11 -21.32
C ALA A 87 32.40 -7.80 -22.79
N ALA A 88 31.42 -8.48 -23.37
CA ALA A 88 30.87 -8.14 -24.68
C ALA A 88 30.48 -6.65 -24.69
N VAL A 89 30.95 -5.89 -25.67
CA VAL A 89 30.68 -4.45 -25.75
C VAL A 89 29.18 -4.24 -25.95
N VAL A 90 28.49 -3.84 -24.89
CA VAL A 90 27.09 -3.44 -24.95
C VAL A 90 27.02 -2.09 -25.64
N THR A 91 26.32 -2.03 -26.78
CA THR A 91 26.13 -0.78 -27.53
C THR A 91 24.73 -0.23 -27.30
N ALA A 92 24.57 1.09 -27.39
CA ALA A 92 23.25 1.72 -27.33
C ALA A 92 22.29 1.15 -28.40
N SER A 93 22.80 0.88 -29.60
CA SER A 93 22.00 0.26 -30.68
C SER A 93 21.51 -1.15 -30.34
N ALA A 94 22.33 -1.97 -29.66
CA ALA A 94 21.92 -3.31 -29.25
C ALA A 94 20.82 -3.23 -28.18
N LEU A 95 20.95 -2.32 -27.21
CA LEU A 95 19.94 -2.10 -26.18
C LEU A 95 18.61 -1.59 -26.76
N VAL A 96 18.65 -0.67 -27.73
CA VAL A 96 17.45 -0.22 -28.46
C VAL A 96 16.79 -1.39 -29.19
N ALA A 97 17.57 -2.27 -29.82
CA ALA A 97 17.03 -3.44 -30.49
C ALA A 97 16.32 -4.39 -29.52
N GLU A 98 16.92 -4.67 -28.34
CA GLU A 98 16.27 -5.47 -27.28
C GLU A 98 14.95 -4.81 -26.83
N MET A 99 14.95 -3.50 -26.56
CA MET A 99 13.74 -2.79 -26.13
C MET A 99 12.64 -2.78 -27.20
N ARG A 100 13.00 -2.70 -28.48
CA ARG A 100 12.03 -2.84 -29.59
C ARG A 100 11.30 -4.17 -29.58
N THR A 101 11.98 -5.27 -29.22
CA THR A 101 11.31 -6.59 -29.13
C THR A 101 10.27 -6.65 -28.00
N LEU A 102 10.47 -5.84 -26.95
CA LEU A 102 9.62 -5.79 -25.77
C LEU A 102 8.44 -4.81 -25.91
N GLU A 103 8.51 -3.85 -26.85
CA GLU A 103 7.54 -2.77 -27.00
C GLU A 103 6.07 -3.24 -27.01
N PRO A 104 5.65 -4.22 -27.85
CA PRO A 104 4.24 -4.61 -27.91
C PRO A 104 3.73 -5.16 -26.57
N ARG A 105 4.54 -5.98 -25.90
CA ARG A 105 4.21 -6.54 -24.59
C ARG A 105 4.18 -5.44 -23.52
N ALA A 106 5.11 -4.49 -23.58
CA ALA A 106 5.18 -3.38 -22.62
C ALA A 106 3.99 -2.42 -22.76
N ARG A 107 3.57 -2.10 -23.99
CA ARG A 107 2.36 -1.30 -24.26
C ARG A 107 1.10 -1.96 -23.71
N ALA A 108 0.97 -3.28 -23.88
CA ALA A 108 -0.17 -4.04 -23.37
C ALA A 108 -0.28 -4.07 -21.83
N CYS A 109 0.80 -3.73 -21.10
CA CYS A 109 0.74 -3.63 -19.64
C CYS A 109 -0.02 -2.41 -19.13
N TYR A 110 -0.23 -1.37 -19.95
CA TYR A 110 -0.88 -0.13 -19.53
C TYR A 110 -2.40 -0.19 -19.75
N SER A 111 -3.18 0.18 -18.72
CA SER A 111 -4.64 0.17 -18.79
C SER A 111 -5.23 1.20 -19.76
N GLU A 112 -4.49 2.28 -20.03
CA GLU A 112 -4.88 3.35 -20.93
C GLU A 112 -3.77 3.63 -21.95
N ARG A 113 -4.16 4.06 -23.16
CA ARG A 113 -3.21 4.57 -24.14
C ARG A 113 -2.65 5.91 -23.66
N PRO A 114 -1.34 6.03 -23.38
CA PRO A 114 -0.77 7.27 -22.87
C PRO A 114 -0.70 8.34 -23.96
N VAL A 115 -0.97 9.60 -23.58
CA VAL A 115 -0.90 10.75 -24.50
C VAL A 115 0.56 11.05 -24.84
N GLY A 116 0.86 11.28 -26.12
CA GLY A 116 2.21 11.65 -26.56
C GLY A 116 3.19 10.48 -26.71
N MET A 117 2.72 9.23 -26.60
CA MET A 117 3.53 8.01 -26.69
C MET A 117 3.11 7.11 -27.87
N ASP A 118 2.58 7.71 -28.93
CA ASP A 118 2.12 7.00 -30.14
C ASP A 118 3.28 6.55 -31.03
N SER A 119 4.42 7.23 -30.93
CA SER A 119 5.65 6.91 -31.64
C SER A 119 6.33 5.68 -31.01
N SER A 120 6.68 4.70 -31.84
CA SER A 120 7.44 3.52 -31.41
C SER A 120 8.82 3.92 -30.89
N ASP A 121 9.53 4.79 -31.61
CA ASP A 121 10.87 5.23 -31.21
C ASP A 121 10.87 6.01 -29.89
N ASP A 122 9.86 6.84 -29.64
CA ASP A 122 9.77 7.60 -28.39
C ASP A 122 9.45 6.69 -27.20
N PHE A 123 8.56 5.71 -27.38
CA PHE A 123 8.23 4.75 -26.33
C PHE A 123 9.40 3.82 -26.01
N VAL A 124 10.10 3.31 -27.03
CA VAL A 124 11.29 2.47 -26.86
C VAL A 124 12.41 3.25 -26.16
N ARG A 125 12.61 4.52 -26.55
CA ARG A 125 13.58 5.40 -25.87
C ARG A 125 13.21 5.61 -24.40
N MET A 126 11.93 5.82 -24.10
CA MET A 126 11.45 5.94 -22.72
C MET A 126 11.73 4.66 -21.92
N LEU A 127 11.38 3.48 -22.44
CA LEU A 127 11.66 2.21 -21.74
C LEU A 127 13.14 2.02 -21.45
N LEU A 128 14.00 2.37 -22.41
CA LEU A 128 15.45 2.30 -22.27
C LEU A 128 15.94 3.23 -21.16
N LEU A 129 15.61 4.52 -21.25
CA LEU A 129 16.12 5.54 -20.32
C LEU A 129 15.58 5.34 -18.91
N ASP A 130 14.29 5.02 -18.78
CA ASP A 130 13.63 4.85 -17.48
C ASP A 130 14.09 3.56 -16.81
N GLY A 131 14.23 2.48 -17.58
CA GLY A 131 14.74 1.21 -17.07
C GLY A 131 16.20 1.31 -16.63
N PHE A 132 17.05 2.00 -17.39
CA PHE A 132 18.43 2.26 -16.98
C PHE A 132 18.53 3.20 -15.81
N PHE A 133 17.67 4.22 -15.74
CA PHE A 133 17.62 5.12 -14.60
C PHE A 133 17.45 4.35 -13.30
N ILE A 134 16.44 3.48 -13.28
CA ILE A 134 16.13 2.60 -12.15
C ILE A 134 17.35 1.76 -11.79
N LEU A 135 17.89 0.98 -12.74
CA LEU A 135 19.00 0.06 -12.45
C LEU A 135 20.25 0.79 -11.92
N GLU A 136 20.64 1.87 -12.59
CA GLU A 136 21.83 2.64 -12.21
C GLU A 136 21.66 3.34 -10.85
N PHE A 137 20.46 3.85 -10.56
CA PHE A 137 20.12 4.40 -9.24
C PHE A 137 20.34 3.36 -8.13
N PHE A 138 19.82 2.14 -8.31
CA PHE A 138 20.00 1.07 -7.33
C PHE A 138 21.46 0.57 -7.26
N PHE A 139 22.18 0.50 -8.39
CA PHE A 139 23.60 0.16 -8.38
C PHE A 139 24.42 1.16 -7.59
N LYS A 140 24.27 2.46 -7.85
CA LYS A 140 24.97 3.53 -7.13
C LYS A 140 24.63 3.52 -5.64
N TRP A 141 23.38 3.25 -5.28
CA TRP A 141 22.99 3.05 -3.89
C TRP A 141 23.76 1.90 -3.23
N HIS A 142 23.73 0.72 -3.86
CA HIS A 142 24.36 -0.49 -3.32
C HIS A 142 25.89 -0.35 -3.22
N THR A 143 26.53 0.28 -4.21
CA THR A 143 27.98 0.54 -4.21
C THR A 143 28.38 1.75 -3.38
N LYS A 144 27.41 2.53 -2.88
CA LYS A 144 27.60 3.81 -2.17
C LYS A 144 28.39 4.83 -3.00
N GLU A 145 28.18 4.81 -4.31
CA GLU A 145 28.77 5.78 -5.23
C GLU A 145 27.97 7.08 -5.19
N ALA A 146 28.67 8.21 -5.15
CA ALA A 146 28.02 9.52 -5.08
C ALA A 146 27.28 9.88 -6.39
N ASP A 147 26.14 10.53 -6.25
CA ASP A 147 25.35 11.15 -7.29
C ASP A 147 24.93 12.56 -6.89
N SER A 148 25.49 13.58 -7.54
CA SER A 148 25.20 14.99 -7.20
C SER A 148 23.72 15.40 -7.24
N LEU A 149 22.87 14.72 -8.01
CA LEU A 149 21.46 15.06 -8.22
C LEU A 149 20.53 14.21 -7.36
N CYS A 150 20.95 12.99 -6.99
CA CYS A 150 20.23 12.13 -6.05
C CYS A 150 20.69 12.32 -4.59
N ASP A 151 21.94 12.72 -4.34
CA ASP A 151 22.54 12.89 -3.00
C ASP A 151 22.27 14.25 -2.37
N VAL A 152 21.68 15.20 -3.12
CA VAL A 152 21.11 16.40 -2.49
C VAL A 152 20.07 15.96 -1.46
N GLY A 153 20.00 16.62 -0.30
CA GLY A 153 19.33 16.09 0.90
C GLY A 153 17.84 15.72 0.78
N TRP A 154 17.18 16.01 -0.35
CA TRP A 154 15.81 15.60 -0.68
C TRP A 154 15.71 14.64 -1.88
N GLY A 155 16.78 14.48 -2.66
CA GLY A 155 16.78 13.74 -3.93
C GLY A 155 16.44 12.27 -3.75
N LEU A 156 17.22 11.56 -2.95
CA LEU A 156 17.06 10.13 -2.68
C LEU A 156 15.64 9.75 -2.24
N THR A 157 15.14 10.47 -1.24
CA THR A 157 13.80 10.28 -0.69
C THR A 157 12.71 10.50 -1.74
N LEU A 158 12.83 11.55 -2.55
CA LEU A 158 11.84 11.86 -3.58
C LEU A 158 11.91 10.88 -4.75
N VAL A 159 13.10 10.43 -5.16
CA VAL A 159 13.25 9.36 -6.15
C VAL A 159 12.58 8.09 -5.63
N ALA A 160 12.84 7.67 -4.38
CA ALA A 160 12.21 6.49 -3.79
C ALA A 160 10.68 6.56 -3.83
N ALA A 161 10.11 7.70 -3.42
CA ALA A 161 8.67 7.92 -3.42
C ALA A 161 8.09 7.83 -4.85
N ASP A 162 8.74 8.49 -5.81
CA ASP A 162 8.32 8.50 -7.21
C ASP A 162 8.39 7.11 -7.85
N LEU A 163 9.40 6.30 -7.53
CA LEU A 163 9.55 4.92 -8.03
C LEU A 163 8.44 3.96 -7.56
N LEU A 164 7.70 4.33 -6.51
CA LEU A 164 6.61 3.53 -5.93
C LEU A 164 5.22 4.13 -6.21
N LEU A 165 5.11 5.14 -7.07
CA LEU A 165 3.81 5.64 -7.51
C LEU A 165 3.18 4.70 -8.54
N MET A 166 1.88 4.46 -8.41
CA MET A 166 1.12 3.54 -9.25
C MET A 166 1.12 3.94 -10.73
N GLU A 167 1.04 5.24 -11.02
CA GLU A 167 1.06 5.78 -12.38
C GLU A 167 2.48 6.01 -12.93
N ASN A 168 3.52 5.72 -12.14
CA ASN A 168 4.91 6.02 -12.47
C ASN A 168 5.74 4.73 -12.58
N GLN A 169 5.29 3.79 -13.42
CA GLN A 169 5.84 2.44 -13.51
C GLN A 169 6.19 2.06 -14.95
N ILE A 170 7.19 1.20 -15.08
CA ILE A 170 7.45 0.37 -16.27
C ILE A 170 7.33 -1.11 -15.92
N PRO A 171 7.04 -1.98 -16.90
CA PRO A 171 6.94 -3.42 -16.65
C PRO A 171 8.27 -4.00 -16.16
N PHE A 172 8.22 -4.87 -15.14
CA PHE A 172 9.40 -5.41 -14.48
C PHE A 172 10.30 -6.22 -15.44
N PHE A 173 9.70 -6.92 -16.42
CA PHE A 173 10.47 -7.68 -17.41
C PHE A 173 11.39 -6.81 -18.27
N VAL A 174 11.14 -5.49 -18.35
CA VAL A 174 12.05 -4.54 -18.99
C VAL A 174 13.32 -4.40 -18.14
N LEU A 175 13.18 -4.30 -16.82
CA LEU A 175 14.30 -4.27 -15.89
C LEU A 175 15.09 -5.58 -15.89
N GLU A 176 14.39 -6.72 -15.93
CA GLU A 176 15.04 -8.05 -16.06
C GLU A 176 15.92 -8.11 -17.30
N ARG A 177 15.38 -7.73 -18.47
CA ARG A 177 16.14 -7.76 -19.73
C ARG A 177 17.30 -6.76 -19.74
N LEU A 178 17.10 -5.55 -19.25
CA LEU A 178 18.18 -4.57 -19.17
C LEU A 178 19.28 -5.01 -18.20
N TYR A 179 18.91 -5.57 -17.05
CA TYR A 179 19.84 -6.12 -16.08
C TYR A 179 20.64 -7.29 -16.67
N GLU A 180 19.99 -8.24 -17.35
CA GLU A 180 20.65 -9.33 -18.08
C GLU A 180 21.68 -8.81 -19.08
N ALA A 181 21.32 -7.75 -19.82
CA ALA A 181 22.21 -7.15 -20.82
C ALA A 181 23.46 -6.50 -20.20
N VAL A 182 23.38 -6.02 -18.95
CA VAL A 182 24.46 -5.20 -18.35
C VAL A 182 25.15 -5.84 -17.15
N ALA A 183 24.63 -6.88 -16.52
CA ALA A 183 25.18 -7.46 -15.29
C ALA A 183 26.32 -8.49 -15.48
N GLY A 184 26.63 -8.91 -16.72
CA GLY A 184 27.78 -9.79 -17.00
C GLY A 184 27.46 -11.30 -16.91
N MET A 185 28.44 -12.16 -16.63
CA MET A 185 28.26 -13.63 -16.64
C MET A 185 27.54 -14.13 -15.37
N GLN A 186 26.32 -14.64 -15.58
CA GLN A 186 25.33 -15.16 -14.62
C GLN A 186 24.49 -14.10 -13.90
N PRO A 187 23.69 -13.30 -14.64
CA PRO A 187 22.63 -12.51 -14.04
C PRO A 187 21.55 -13.47 -13.52
N ASP A 188 21.37 -13.54 -12.21
CA ASP A 188 20.24 -14.24 -11.62
C ASP A 188 19.17 -13.25 -11.19
N LYS A 189 17.90 -13.64 -11.39
CA LYS A 189 16.72 -12.85 -11.05
C LYS A 189 16.65 -12.55 -9.54
N GLU A 190 17.21 -13.41 -8.69
CA GLU A 190 17.26 -13.19 -7.24
C GLU A 190 18.20 -12.04 -6.89
N SER A 191 19.35 -11.89 -7.55
CA SER A 191 20.25 -10.74 -7.38
C SER A 191 19.58 -9.42 -7.72
N LEU A 192 18.84 -9.35 -8.84
CA LEU A 192 18.06 -8.16 -9.18
C LEU A 192 17.03 -7.86 -8.09
N PHE A 193 16.28 -8.87 -7.64
CA PHE A 193 15.33 -8.67 -6.54
C PHE A 193 15.99 -8.21 -5.24
N ASN A 194 17.10 -8.82 -4.85
CA ASN A 194 17.82 -8.46 -3.63
C ASN A 194 18.32 -7.02 -3.69
N LEU A 195 18.86 -6.60 -4.84
CA LEU A 195 19.30 -5.22 -5.07
C LEU A 195 18.16 -4.21 -4.89
N LEU A 196 17.00 -4.49 -5.49
CA LEU A 196 15.84 -3.61 -5.42
C LEU A 196 15.23 -3.60 -4.01
N ILE A 197 15.19 -4.75 -3.33
CA ILE A 197 14.58 -4.89 -2.01
C ILE A 197 15.47 -4.31 -0.93
N GLU A 198 16.80 -4.48 -1.00
CA GLU A 198 17.74 -3.91 -0.03
C GLU A 198 17.51 -2.40 0.16
N TYR A 199 17.29 -1.69 -0.95
CA TYR A 199 16.97 -0.28 -0.94
C TYR A 199 15.60 0.02 -0.30
N ILE A 200 14.57 -0.72 -0.68
CA ILE A 200 13.19 -0.40 -0.27
C ILE A 200 12.91 -0.91 1.16
N SER A 201 13.71 -1.84 1.68
CA SER A 201 13.51 -2.50 2.98
C SER A 201 14.25 -1.85 4.13
N ASP A 202 14.80 -0.64 3.97
CA ASP A 202 15.68 0.02 4.95
C ASP A 202 14.95 0.22 6.30
N GLU A 203 14.95 -0.84 7.13
CA GLU A 203 14.30 -1.06 8.45
C GLU A 203 12.99 -1.88 8.51
N GLU A 204 12.34 -2.28 7.40
CA GLU A 204 11.09 -3.04 7.45
C GLU A 204 11.29 -4.57 7.31
N PRO A 205 10.62 -5.42 8.11
CA PRO A 205 10.68 -6.88 7.95
C PRO A 205 9.91 -7.31 6.70
N ILE A 206 10.58 -7.22 5.56
CA ILE A 206 10.04 -7.55 4.25
C ILE A 206 10.23 -9.04 3.93
N ARG A 207 9.23 -9.66 3.29
CA ARG A 207 9.39 -11.01 2.72
C ARG A 207 10.31 -10.95 1.51
N ARG A 208 11.30 -11.84 1.47
CA ARG A 208 12.15 -11.97 0.28
C ARG A 208 11.45 -12.81 -0.80
N PRO A 209 11.60 -12.42 -2.07
CA PRO A 209 11.07 -13.15 -3.20
C PRO A 209 11.78 -14.49 -3.36
N SER A 210 11.05 -15.45 -3.94
CA SER A 210 11.60 -16.70 -4.47
C SER A 210 11.59 -16.66 -5.99
N GLY A 211 12.36 -17.54 -6.65
CA GLY A 211 12.44 -17.62 -8.11
C GLY A 211 11.09 -17.74 -8.86
N ASP A 212 10.04 -18.21 -8.20
CA ASP A 212 8.70 -18.38 -8.77
C ASP A 212 7.82 -17.10 -8.74
N TRP A 213 8.33 -15.96 -8.27
CA TRP A 213 7.53 -14.72 -8.21
C TRP A 213 7.32 -14.11 -9.60
N ASP A 214 6.05 -13.99 -9.99
CA ASP A 214 5.63 -13.22 -11.16
C ASP A 214 5.44 -11.75 -10.75
N VAL A 215 6.41 -10.92 -11.08
CA VAL A 215 6.46 -9.50 -10.70
C VAL A 215 6.12 -8.66 -11.90
N HIS A 216 5.17 -7.75 -11.74
CA HIS A 216 4.64 -6.94 -12.84
C HIS A 216 5.39 -5.61 -13.00
N HIS A 217 5.74 -4.95 -11.89
CA HIS A 217 6.45 -3.68 -11.82
C HIS A 217 6.94 -3.45 -10.36
N LEU A 218 7.69 -2.37 -10.09
CA LEU A 218 8.32 -2.12 -8.79
C LEU A 218 7.30 -1.98 -7.64
N LEU A 219 6.20 -1.26 -7.84
CA LEU A 219 5.14 -1.16 -6.83
C LEU A 219 4.52 -2.54 -6.51
N HIS A 220 4.36 -3.43 -7.49
CA HIS A 220 3.89 -4.80 -7.25
C HIS A 220 4.90 -5.59 -6.42
N LEU A 221 6.20 -5.49 -6.73
CA LEU A 221 7.27 -6.10 -5.92
C LEU A 221 7.19 -5.63 -4.46
N TYR A 222 7.11 -4.32 -4.25
CA TYR A 222 7.03 -3.77 -2.90
C TYR A 222 5.75 -4.22 -2.17
N TYR A 223 4.61 -4.25 -2.86
CA TYR A 223 3.35 -4.73 -2.30
C TYR A 223 3.46 -6.19 -1.83
N GLU A 224 4.00 -7.08 -2.66
CA GLU A 224 4.21 -8.50 -2.35
C GLU A 224 5.15 -8.74 -1.16
N CYS A 225 6.16 -7.88 -1.06
CA CYS A 225 7.13 -7.80 0.00
C CYS A 225 6.54 -7.29 1.34
N PHE A 226 5.72 -6.24 1.27
CA PHE A 226 5.18 -5.47 2.40
C PHE A 226 3.88 -6.07 2.98
N VAL A 227 2.95 -6.46 2.12
CA VAL A 227 1.62 -6.93 2.55
C VAL A 227 1.66 -8.43 2.83
N PRO A 228 1.43 -8.87 4.08
CA PRO A 228 1.50 -10.29 4.40
C PRO A 228 0.34 -11.03 3.73
N LYS A 229 0.62 -12.01 2.86
CA LYS A 229 -0.41 -12.97 2.44
C LYS A 229 -0.86 -13.76 3.66
N ARG A 230 -2.08 -13.53 4.12
CA ARG A 230 -2.75 -14.37 5.14
C ARG A 230 -3.78 -15.22 4.44
N PRO A 231 -3.72 -16.56 4.57
CA PRO A 231 -4.83 -17.39 4.14
C PRO A 231 -6.08 -16.97 4.90
N ARG A 232 -7.22 -16.92 4.20
CA ARG A 232 -8.53 -16.66 4.81
C ARG A 232 -8.68 -17.59 6.02
N PRO A 233 -9.03 -17.08 7.22
CA PRO A 233 -9.39 -17.95 8.33
C PRO A 233 -10.50 -18.88 7.84
N ARG A 234 -10.31 -20.21 7.91
CA ARG A 234 -11.37 -21.15 7.60
C ARG A 234 -12.49 -20.92 8.60
N LEU A 235 -13.57 -20.27 8.16
CA LEU A 235 -14.78 -20.16 8.96
C LEU A 235 -15.25 -21.60 9.26
N PRO A 236 -15.63 -21.92 10.51
CA PRO A 236 -16.21 -23.21 10.86
C PRO A 236 -17.37 -23.54 9.92
N GLU A 237 -17.54 -24.79 9.50
CA GLU A 237 -18.63 -25.21 8.59
C GLU A 237 -20.03 -24.83 9.11
N SER A 238 -20.19 -24.69 10.43
CA SER A 238 -21.42 -24.21 11.08
C SER A 238 -21.77 -22.74 10.80
N ALA A 239 -20.80 -21.92 10.38
CA ALA A 239 -20.96 -20.52 9.99
C ALA A 239 -21.31 -20.33 8.51
N ARG A 240 -21.45 -21.42 7.73
CA ARG A 240 -21.94 -21.39 6.33
C ARG A 240 -23.46 -21.17 6.21
N LYS A 241 -24.19 -21.03 7.32
CA LYS A 241 -25.57 -20.51 7.27
C LYS A 241 -25.51 -19.08 6.73
N ALA A 242 -26.41 -18.77 5.79
CA ALA A 242 -26.45 -17.49 5.07
C ALA A 242 -26.05 -16.33 5.99
N PRO A 243 -25.00 -15.56 5.63
CA PRO A 243 -24.45 -14.58 6.56
C PRO A 243 -25.56 -13.60 6.93
N ALA A 244 -25.76 -13.40 8.23
CA ALA A 244 -26.31 -12.13 8.69
C ALA A 244 -25.50 -11.02 7.99
N ALA A 245 -26.16 -9.95 7.54
CA ALA A 245 -25.48 -8.88 6.80
C ALA A 245 -24.16 -8.53 7.51
N PRO A 246 -23.00 -8.60 6.81
CA PRO A 246 -21.70 -8.48 7.45
C PRO A 246 -21.65 -7.19 8.26
N THR A 247 -21.16 -7.27 9.48
CA THR A 247 -21.05 -6.08 10.34
C THR A 247 -20.10 -5.10 9.64
N ARG A 248 -20.64 -3.96 9.19
CA ARG A 248 -19.90 -2.96 8.39
C ARG A 248 -19.13 -1.96 9.25
N THR A 249 -19.42 -1.91 10.55
CA THR A 249 -18.93 -0.88 11.46
C THR A 249 -18.35 -1.48 12.73
N ILE A 250 -17.19 -1.00 13.14
CA ILE A 250 -16.63 -1.20 14.48
C ILE A 250 -16.74 0.10 15.28
N LEU A 251 -16.81 -0.01 16.61
CA LEU A 251 -16.74 1.15 17.51
C LEU A 251 -15.34 1.79 17.40
N ARG A 252 -15.27 3.11 17.53
CA ARG A 252 -13.98 3.83 17.57
C ARG A 252 -13.17 3.48 18.82
N ALA A 253 -11.87 3.76 18.81
CA ALA A 253 -10.94 3.34 19.85
C ALA A 253 -11.37 3.77 21.27
N SER A 254 -11.85 5.01 21.42
CA SER A 254 -12.34 5.52 22.71
C SER A 254 -13.57 4.79 23.24
N GLU A 255 -14.52 4.43 22.37
CA GLU A 255 -15.73 3.68 22.71
C GLU A 255 -15.42 2.21 23.02
N LEU A 256 -14.49 1.60 22.27
CA LEU A 256 -13.99 0.27 22.59
C LEU A 256 -13.40 0.23 24.00
N ARG A 257 -12.60 1.23 24.36
CA ARG A 257 -12.07 1.36 25.73
C ARG A 257 -13.18 1.47 26.76
N GLU A 258 -14.22 2.25 26.49
CA GLU A 258 -15.38 2.41 27.39
C GLU A 258 -16.18 1.12 27.54
N ALA A 259 -16.26 0.30 26.48
CA ALA A 259 -16.85 -1.04 26.52
C ALA A 259 -15.95 -2.10 27.17
N GLY A 260 -14.76 -1.72 27.67
CA GLY A 260 -13.81 -2.61 28.35
C GLY A 260 -12.86 -3.35 27.42
N VAL A 261 -12.83 -3.03 26.12
CA VAL A 261 -11.90 -3.59 25.15
C VAL A 261 -10.55 -2.86 25.25
N THR A 262 -9.46 -3.62 25.25
CA THR A 262 -8.11 -3.09 25.43
C THR A 262 -7.32 -3.34 24.15
N LEU A 263 -6.91 -2.27 23.47
CA LEU A 263 -6.01 -2.33 22.32
C LEU A 263 -4.56 -2.39 22.82
N VAL A 264 -3.80 -3.36 22.30
CA VAL A 264 -2.40 -3.63 22.68
C VAL A 264 -1.56 -3.92 21.43
N ARG A 265 -0.29 -3.45 21.43
CA ARG A 265 0.69 -3.78 20.40
C ARG A 265 1.04 -5.27 20.48
N ARG A 266 0.96 -6.00 19.37
CA ARG A 266 1.18 -7.46 19.33
C ARG A 266 2.66 -7.86 19.17
N SER A 267 3.55 -6.99 18.69
CA SER A 267 4.99 -7.28 18.61
C SER A 267 5.87 -6.03 18.67
N ALA A 268 7.10 -6.20 19.15
CA ALA A 268 8.19 -5.23 19.14
C ALA A 268 8.86 -5.07 17.76
N ALA A 269 8.16 -5.40 16.66
CA ALA A 269 8.64 -5.07 15.34
C ALA A 269 8.64 -3.54 15.23
N ARG A 270 9.81 -2.97 14.93
CA ARG A 270 10.01 -1.53 14.75
C ARG A 270 9.03 -1.02 13.68
N ASP A 271 8.18 -0.15 14.20
CA ASP A 271 7.55 1.03 13.65
C ASP A 271 6.99 0.94 12.22
N ARG A 272 5.68 0.65 12.17
CA ARG A 272 4.81 1.15 11.10
C ARG A 272 4.55 2.64 11.33
N GLU A 273 5.64 3.40 11.39
CA GLU A 273 5.57 4.85 11.50
C GLU A 273 4.94 5.37 10.22
N ILE A 274 3.81 6.06 10.34
CA ILE A 274 3.23 6.79 9.21
C ILE A 274 3.78 8.21 9.31
N ASP A 275 4.74 8.50 8.44
CA ASP A 275 5.27 9.83 8.20
C ASP A 275 4.66 10.44 6.93
N ASP A 276 4.94 11.71 6.68
CA ASP A 276 4.47 12.41 5.48
C ASP A 276 4.95 11.77 4.17
N MET A 277 6.06 11.02 4.20
CA MET A 277 6.62 10.34 3.03
C MET A 277 5.92 9.02 2.72
N LYS A 278 5.39 8.33 3.73
CA LYS A 278 4.66 7.07 3.61
C LYS A 278 3.18 7.27 3.30
N ARG A 279 2.64 8.50 3.47
CA ARG A 279 1.25 8.83 3.09
C ARG A 279 0.96 8.57 1.60
N PRO A 280 1.76 9.08 0.63
CA PRO A 280 1.58 8.74 -0.79
C PRO A 280 1.72 7.24 -1.06
N LEU A 281 2.72 6.60 -0.44
CA LEU A 281 2.97 5.17 -0.63
C LEU A 281 1.74 4.33 -0.23
N LEU A 282 1.13 4.62 0.92
CA LEU A 282 -0.05 3.89 1.41
C LEU A 282 -1.23 3.98 0.44
N VAL A 283 -1.52 5.17 -0.12
CA VAL A 283 -2.63 5.33 -1.07
C VAL A 283 -2.36 4.69 -2.42
N ASN A 284 -1.10 4.65 -2.88
CA ASN A 284 -0.72 3.96 -4.11
C ASN A 284 -0.82 2.44 -3.94
N LEU A 285 -0.41 1.89 -2.80
CA LEU A 285 -0.58 0.48 -2.50
C LEU A 285 -2.05 0.06 -2.37
N MET A 286 -2.88 0.90 -1.75
CA MET A 286 -4.33 0.65 -1.70
C MET A 286 -4.95 0.68 -3.09
N ALA A 287 -4.60 1.68 -3.91
CA ALA A 287 -5.09 1.78 -5.27
C ALA A 287 -4.67 0.55 -6.09
N PHE A 288 -3.42 0.10 -5.94
CA PHE A 288 -2.92 -1.14 -6.54
C PHE A 288 -3.66 -2.40 -6.06
N GLU A 289 -3.92 -2.55 -4.76
CA GLU A 289 -4.67 -3.69 -4.23
C GLU A 289 -6.11 -3.72 -4.76
N GLN A 290 -6.72 -2.55 -4.98
CA GLN A 290 -8.07 -2.45 -5.52
C GLN A 290 -8.17 -2.89 -6.99
N THR A 291 -7.07 -2.83 -7.76
CA THR A 291 -7.02 -3.29 -9.16
C THR A 291 -6.77 -4.78 -9.29
N GLN A 292 -6.30 -5.45 -8.23
CA GLN A 292 -6.09 -6.90 -8.25
C GLN A 292 -7.44 -7.63 -8.32
N ALA A 293 -7.57 -8.50 -9.33
CA ALA A 293 -8.68 -9.41 -9.47
C ALA A 293 -8.39 -10.71 -8.70
N GLY A 294 -9.28 -11.10 -7.79
CA GLY A 294 -9.12 -12.35 -7.04
C GLY A 294 -10.12 -12.50 -5.89
N GLU A 295 -10.20 -13.72 -5.36
CA GLU A 295 -10.99 -14.04 -4.16
C GLU A 295 -10.22 -13.78 -2.85
N GLU A 296 -8.93 -13.44 -2.94
CA GLU A 296 -8.12 -13.17 -1.76
C GLU A 296 -8.59 -11.92 -1.01
N PRO A 297 -8.53 -11.90 0.33
CA PRO A 297 -8.88 -10.72 1.11
C PRO A 297 -7.92 -9.57 0.81
N ARG A 298 -8.49 -8.38 0.56
CA ARG A 298 -7.75 -7.12 0.42
C ARG A 298 -7.25 -6.66 1.78
N LEU A 299 -6.14 -7.23 2.26
CA LEU A 299 -5.64 -7.06 3.62
C LEU A 299 -5.24 -5.62 3.94
N LEU A 300 -4.60 -4.93 3.00
CA LEU A 300 -4.16 -3.55 3.23
C LEU A 300 -5.35 -2.61 3.32
N THR A 301 -6.25 -2.65 2.34
CA THR A 301 -7.49 -1.86 2.30
C THR A 301 -8.37 -2.21 3.51
N SER A 302 -8.48 -3.49 3.87
CA SER A 302 -9.21 -3.91 5.09
C SER A 302 -8.60 -3.35 6.37
N TYR A 303 -7.27 -3.25 6.43
CA TYR A 303 -6.56 -2.69 7.57
C TYR A 303 -6.77 -1.18 7.65
N VAL A 304 -6.66 -0.48 6.52
CA VAL A 304 -6.88 0.96 6.46
C VAL A 304 -8.33 1.31 6.81
N ALA A 305 -9.32 0.57 6.31
CA ALA A 305 -10.72 0.75 6.70
C ALA A 305 -10.94 0.51 8.22
N LEU A 306 -10.31 -0.53 8.78
CA LEU A 306 -10.33 -0.74 10.24
C LEU A 306 -9.72 0.46 10.98
N MET A 307 -8.58 0.96 10.54
CA MET A 307 -7.93 2.11 11.17
C MET A 307 -8.78 3.39 11.03
N GLY A 308 -9.41 3.61 9.88
CA GLY A 308 -10.35 4.73 9.63
C GLY A 308 -11.54 4.73 10.58
N GLN A 309 -12.10 3.55 10.88
CA GLN A 309 -13.20 3.43 11.84
C GLN A 309 -12.75 3.49 13.31
N LEU A 310 -11.52 3.06 13.60
CA LEU A 310 -10.94 3.17 14.94
C LEU A 310 -10.53 4.61 15.28
N ILE A 311 -10.08 5.38 14.29
CA ILE A 311 -9.52 6.72 14.43
C ILE A 311 -10.47 7.75 13.82
N VAL A 312 -11.42 8.21 14.63
CA VAL A 312 -12.39 9.23 14.21
C VAL A 312 -12.03 10.61 14.78
N THR A 313 -11.39 10.66 15.95
CA THR A 313 -11.07 11.90 16.66
C THR A 313 -9.62 11.92 17.13
N ALA A 314 -9.09 13.11 17.42
CA ALA A 314 -7.76 13.27 18.03
C ALA A 314 -7.61 12.47 19.34
N ARG A 315 -8.69 12.34 20.12
CA ARG A 315 -8.73 11.50 21.34
C ARG A 315 -8.48 10.01 21.04
N ASP A 316 -8.91 9.53 19.88
CA ASP A 316 -8.67 8.15 19.44
C ASP A 316 -7.19 7.97 19.06
N VAL A 317 -6.61 8.93 18.33
CA VAL A 317 -5.17 8.95 18.01
C VAL A 317 -4.33 8.96 19.29
N GLU A 318 -4.62 9.88 20.21
CA GLU A 318 -3.93 10.00 21.49
C GLU A 318 -3.99 8.68 22.28
N LEU A 319 -5.15 8.04 22.31
CA LEU A 319 -5.34 6.75 22.97
C LEU A 319 -4.47 5.65 22.36
N LEU A 320 -4.46 5.52 21.03
CA LEU A 320 -3.66 4.53 20.33
C LEU A 320 -2.16 4.78 20.51
N ARG A 321 -1.74 6.06 20.48
CA ARG A 321 -0.35 6.48 20.71
C ARG A 321 0.12 6.17 22.12
N ARG A 322 -0.68 6.50 23.15
CA ARG A 322 -0.40 6.13 24.55
C ARG A 322 -0.29 4.61 24.77
N ARG A 323 -0.91 3.80 23.89
CA ARG A 323 -0.83 2.33 23.93
C ARG A 323 0.26 1.74 23.02
N GLY A 324 1.02 2.59 22.33
CA GLY A 324 2.04 2.16 21.36
C GLY A 324 1.46 1.38 20.18
N VAL A 325 0.15 1.55 19.89
CA VAL A 325 -0.53 0.92 18.75
C VAL A 325 -0.32 1.74 17.48
N LEU A 326 -0.20 3.06 17.63
CA LEU A 326 0.05 4.00 16.55
C LEU A 326 1.22 4.90 16.94
N GLU A 327 2.22 4.99 16.07
CA GLU A 327 3.26 6.02 16.11
C GLU A 327 3.03 6.91 14.90
N SER A 328 2.87 8.21 15.14
CA SER A 328 2.47 9.19 14.12
C SER A 328 3.47 10.33 14.14
N LEU A 329 4.18 10.53 13.01
CA LEU A 329 5.03 11.70 12.76
C LEU A 329 4.25 12.83 12.07
N LEU A 330 2.93 12.83 12.22
CA LEU A 330 2.08 13.87 11.67
C LEU A 330 2.10 15.07 12.63
N ALA A 331 1.73 16.26 12.14
CA ALA A 331 1.96 17.50 12.90
C ALA A 331 1.20 17.51 14.24
N ASP A 332 -0.01 16.94 14.27
CA ASP A 332 -0.82 16.77 15.47
C ASP A 332 -1.81 15.59 15.37
N ASP A 333 -2.44 15.25 16.52
CA ASP A 333 -3.41 14.16 16.63
C ASP A 333 -4.67 14.45 15.77
N GLU A 334 -5.04 15.71 15.54
CA GLU A 334 -6.14 16.10 14.64
C GLU A 334 -5.84 15.83 13.15
N GLU A 335 -4.62 16.06 12.70
CA GLU A 335 -4.17 15.80 11.34
C GLU A 335 -4.13 14.30 11.07
N ALA A 336 -3.65 13.51 12.04
CA ALA A 336 -3.67 12.06 11.96
C ALA A 336 -5.10 11.52 11.84
N ALA A 337 -6.05 12.03 12.63
CA ALA A 337 -7.45 11.64 12.50
C ALA A 337 -8.01 11.98 11.11
N ARG A 338 -7.80 13.20 10.62
CA ARG A 338 -8.23 13.64 9.28
C ARG A 338 -7.61 12.82 8.16
N PHE A 339 -6.37 12.38 8.31
CA PHE A 339 -5.71 11.51 7.34
C PHE A 339 -6.44 10.17 7.22
N PHE A 340 -6.67 9.47 8.32
CA PHE A 340 -7.35 8.17 8.32
C PHE A 340 -8.82 8.26 7.87
N SER A 341 -9.54 9.34 8.22
CA SER A 341 -10.90 9.55 7.72
C SER A 341 -10.95 9.70 6.20
N ARG A 342 -10.02 10.45 5.60
CA ARG A 342 -9.92 10.58 4.12
C ARG A 342 -9.60 9.26 3.43
N LEU A 343 -8.77 8.42 4.04
CA LEU A 343 -8.45 7.10 3.49
C LEU A 343 -9.66 6.16 3.48
N ASP A 344 -10.50 6.24 4.52
CA ASP A 344 -11.73 5.44 4.60
C ASP A 344 -12.71 5.83 3.49
N GLU A 345 -12.86 7.14 3.20
CA GLU A 345 -13.71 7.64 2.11
C GLU A 345 -13.24 7.19 0.72
N GLY A 346 -11.92 7.09 0.50
CA GLY A 346 -11.31 6.67 -0.77
C GLY A 346 -11.26 5.15 -0.98
N ALA A 347 -11.58 4.34 0.03
CA ALA A 347 -11.51 2.90 -0.06
C ALA A 347 -12.80 2.30 -0.65
N ALA A 348 -12.73 1.76 -1.87
CA ALA A 348 -13.81 0.93 -2.42
C ALA A 348 -13.86 -0.42 -1.68
N MET A 349 -14.62 -0.47 -0.58
CA MET A 349 -14.70 -1.62 0.31
C MET A 349 -15.80 -2.60 -0.08
N ASP A 350 -15.39 -3.80 -0.48
CA ASP A 350 -16.28 -4.96 -0.47
C ASP A 350 -16.23 -5.61 0.92
N PHE A 351 -17.22 -5.27 1.76
CA PHE A 351 -17.36 -5.81 3.11
C PHE A 351 -17.49 -7.34 3.15
N SER A 352 -17.90 -8.00 2.05
CA SER A 352 -17.93 -9.46 1.98
C SER A 352 -16.54 -10.10 1.86
N ARG A 353 -15.55 -9.31 1.43
CA ARG A 353 -14.14 -9.70 1.24
C ARG A 353 -13.20 -9.07 2.28
N GLN A 354 -13.74 -8.37 3.27
CA GLN A 354 -12.95 -7.72 4.31
C GLN A 354 -12.23 -8.76 5.18
N ALA A 355 -10.92 -8.62 5.33
CA ALA A 355 -10.09 -9.56 6.08
C ALA A 355 -10.40 -9.63 7.59
N PHE A 356 -11.04 -8.60 8.12
CA PHE A 356 -11.37 -8.44 9.54
C PHE A 356 -12.86 -8.62 9.85
N ALA A 357 -13.67 -9.17 8.93
CA ALA A 357 -15.11 -9.34 9.14
C ALA A 357 -15.43 -10.12 10.44
N GLY A 358 -14.73 -11.23 10.70
CA GLY A 358 -14.90 -11.99 11.94
C GLY A 358 -14.52 -11.20 13.20
N LEU A 359 -13.48 -10.36 13.12
CA LEU A 359 -13.11 -9.46 14.22
C LEU A 359 -14.23 -8.46 14.52
N TYR A 360 -14.89 -7.93 13.49
CA TYR A 360 -16.00 -6.99 13.65
C TYR A 360 -17.18 -7.67 14.36
N GLU A 361 -17.50 -8.91 13.98
CA GLU A 361 -18.54 -9.70 14.63
C GLU A 361 -18.22 -10.00 16.09
N ASP A 362 -16.99 -10.44 16.39
CA ASP A 362 -16.54 -10.73 17.75
C ASP A 362 -16.59 -9.50 18.65
N VAL A 363 -16.06 -8.37 18.17
CA VAL A 363 -16.06 -7.11 18.92
C VAL A 363 -17.47 -6.60 19.12
N ARG A 364 -18.33 -6.66 18.11
CA ARG A 364 -19.74 -6.26 18.23
C ARG A 364 -20.50 -7.16 19.19
N GLY A 365 -20.27 -8.47 19.16
CA GLY A 365 -20.85 -9.42 20.10
C GLY A 365 -20.45 -9.11 21.55
N TYR A 366 -19.15 -8.85 21.77
CA TYR A 366 -18.63 -8.48 23.08
C TYR A 366 -19.21 -7.16 23.58
N CYS A 367 -19.13 -6.09 22.78
CA CYS A 367 -19.60 -4.76 23.15
C CYS A 367 -21.13 -4.67 23.22
N GLY A 368 -21.86 -5.51 22.49
CA GLY A 368 -23.33 -5.60 22.55
C GLY A 368 -23.83 -6.27 23.82
N SER A 369 -23.03 -7.14 24.43
CA SER A 369 -23.40 -7.85 25.66
C SER A 369 -23.65 -6.89 26.82
N TRP A 370 -24.83 -7.00 27.42
CA TRP A 370 -25.19 -6.22 28.62
C TRP A 370 -24.20 -6.48 29.76
N TRP A 371 -23.80 -7.74 29.96
CA TRP A 371 -22.85 -8.10 31.02
C TRP A 371 -21.49 -7.42 30.85
N HIS A 372 -20.91 -7.46 29.66
CA HIS A 372 -19.59 -6.85 29.41
C HIS A 372 -19.62 -5.33 29.56
N ARG A 373 -20.67 -4.66 29.04
CA ARG A 373 -20.84 -3.22 29.19
C ARG A 373 -20.98 -2.79 30.65
N ASN A 374 -21.85 -3.44 31.43
CA ASN A 374 -22.06 -3.07 32.83
C ASN A 374 -20.85 -3.41 33.69
N ARG A 375 -20.15 -4.51 33.42
CA ARG A 375 -18.89 -4.84 34.11
C ARG A 375 -17.80 -3.81 33.83
N ALA A 376 -17.68 -3.34 32.58
CA ALA A 376 -16.74 -2.28 32.23
C ALA A 376 -17.09 -0.95 32.93
N ALA A 377 -18.36 -0.56 32.91
CA ALA A 377 -18.85 0.64 33.60
C ALA A 377 -18.61 0.57 35.11
N LEU A 378 -18.97 -0.56 35.75
CA LEU A 378 -18.74 -0.77 37.19
C LEU A 378 -17.25 -0.62 37.55
N ARG A 379 -16.37 -1.25 36.77
CA ARG A 379 -14.91 -1.15 36.98
C ARG A 379 -14.42 0.29 36.83
N ARG A 380 -14.88 1.01 35.82
CA ARG A 380 -14.46 2.38 35.53
C ARG A 380 -14.94 3.35 36.61
N ASP A 381 -16.22 3.30 36.96
CA ASP A 381 -16.87 4.31 37.79
C ASP A 381 -16.61 4.10 39.28
N TYR A 382 -16.50 2.84 39.71
CA TYR A 382 -16.34 2.50 41.13
C TYR A 382 -14.94 2.04 41.51
N PHE A 383 -14.21 1.39 40.59
CA PHE A 383 -12.85 0.90 40.86
C PHE A 383 -11.77 1.74 40.14
N GLY A 384 -12.14 2.89 39.57
CA GLY A 384 -11.22 3.82 38.92
C GLY A 384 -10.43 4.71 39.89
N SER A 385 -10.95 4.95 41.10
CA SER A 385 -10.23 5.68 42.16
C SER A 385 -10.13 4.83 43.44
N PRO A 386 -9.06 4.99 44.24
CA PRO A 386 -8.95 4.31 45.53
C PRO A 386 -10.13 4.63 46.46
N TRP A 387 -10.60 5.89 46.44
CA TRP A 387 -11.68 6.36 47.29
C TRP A 387 -13.03 5.75 46.92
N SER A 388 -13.38 5.72 45.64
CA SER A 388 -14.62 5.08 45.16
C SER A 388 -14.62 3.58 45.46
N ALA A 389 -13.47 2.91 45.37
CA ALA A 389 -13.36 1.49 45.69
C ALA A 389 -13.60 1.24 47.19
N ILE A 390 -13.02 2.06 48.06
CA ILE A 390 -13.27 2.02 49.51
C ILE A 390 -14.75 2.27 49.81
N SER A 391 -15.38 3.26 49.16
CA SER A 391 -16.81 3.55 49.33
C SER A 391 -17.69 2.36 48.97
N VAL A 392 -17.38 1.64 47.89
CA VAL A 392 -18.11 0.40 47.53
C VAL A 392 -17.92 -0.70 48.57
N VAL A 393 -16.70 -0.89 49.07
CA VAL A 393 -16.41 -1.90 50.12
C VAL A 393 -17.16 -1.57 51.40
N VAL A 394 -17.14 -0.32 51.85
CA VAL A 394 -17.88 0.13 53.04
C VAL A 394 -19.39 -0.05 52.84
N ALA A 395 -19.94 0.36 51.69
CA ALA A 395 -21.34 0.17 51.39
C ALA A 395 -21.74 -1.33 51.41
N ALA A 396 -20.89 -2.21 50.85
CA ALA A 396 -21.13 -3.65 50.88
C ALA A 396 -21.11 -4.22 52.30
N ILE A 397 -20.17 -3.78 53.16
CA ILE A 397 -20.13 -4.17 54.58
C ILE A 397 -21.39 -3.69 55.30
N VAL A 398 -21.83 -2.45 55.09
CA VAL A 398 -23.04 -1.89 55.72
C VAL A 398 -24.27 -2.68 55.31
N VAL A 399 -24.44 -3.00 54.02
CA VAL A 399 -25.56 -3.81 53.53
C VAL A 399 -25.52 -5.23 54.13
N PHE A 400 -24.34 -5.85 54.19
CA PHE A 400 -24.17 -7.16 54.80
C PHE A 400 -24.58 -7.14 56.28
N LEU A 401 -24.09 -6.17 57.05
CA LEU A 401 -24.44 -6.01 58.47
C LEU A 401 -25.94 -5.76 58.65
N ALA A 402 -26.57 -4.92 57.82
CA ALA A 402 -28.00 -4.67 57.87
C ALA A 402 -28.83 -5.93 57.56
N ALA A 403 -28.41 -6.73 56.59
CA ALA A 403 -29.04 -8.01 56.26
C ALA A 403 -28.89 -9.01 57.41
N THR A 404 -27.71 -9.11 58.01
CA THR A 404 -27.45 -9.96 59.19
C THR A 404 -28.29 -9.52 60.39
N GLN A 405 -28.36 -8.21 60.66
CA GLN A 405 -29.21 -7.66 61.71
C GLN A 405 -30.68 -8.03 61.47
N THR A 406 -31.18 -7.82 60.25
CA THR A 406 -32.56 -8.16 59.88
C THR A 406 -32.84 -9.66 60.08
N TYR A 407 -31.91 -10.52 59.66
CA TYR A 407 -32.02 -11.96 59.85
C TYR A 407 -32.14 -12.35 61.33
N PHE A 408 -31.27 -11.83 62.19
CA PHE A 408 -31.33 -12.11 63.64
C PHE A 408 -32.56 -11.48 64.33
N THR A 409 -33.10 -10.37 63.82
CA THR A 409 -34.35 -9.83 64.34
C THR A 409 -35.58 -10.68 63.98
N VAL A 410 -35.58 -11.31 62.80
CA VAL A 410 -36.70 -12.16 62.34
C VAL A 410 -36.57 -13.59 62.89
N PHE A 411 -35.34 -14.10 63.01
CA PHE A 411 -35.02 -15.41 63.55
C PHE A 411 -34.11 -15.26 64.79
N PRO A 412 -34.68 -14.81 65.92
CA PRO A 412 -33.91 -14.69 67.15
C PRO A 412 -33.35 -16.06 67.54
N ALA A 413 -32.03 -16.12 67.79
CA ALA A 413 -31.41 -17.32 68.33
C ALA A 413 -32.02 -17.60 69.72
N LYS A 414 -32.43 -18.85 69.94
CA LYS A 414 -32.96 -19.30 71.24
C LYS A 414 -31.94 -19.18 72.36
#